data_AF-A0A838FEH6-F1
#
_entry.id   AF-A0A838FEH6-F1
#
_cell.length_a   1.000
_cell.length_b   1.000
_cell.length_c   1.000
_cell.angle_alpha   90.00
_cell.angle_beta   90.00
_cell.angle_gamma   90.00
#
_symmetry.space_group_name_H-M   'P 1'
#
loop_
_entity.id
_entity.type
_entity.pdbx_description
1 polymer ?
#
loop_
_entity_poly.entity_id
_entity_poly.type
_entity_poly.pdbx_seq_one_letter_code
_entity_poly.pdbx_strand_id
1 'polypeptide(L)' 'MPEPADLERRTTELLQQLIRFDTVNPPGNEQAAQEHLKGLLEGAGFECELLSAVEGRPNLVA' A
#
# COMPACT_ATOMS: atom_id res chain seq x y z
N MET A 1 -12.78 -0.53 -20.11
CA MET A 1 -11.59 -1.13 -19.48
C MET A 1 -10.40 -0.24 -19.83
N PRO A 2 -9.47 0.03 -18.88
CA PRO A 2 -8.28 0.82 -19.21
C PRO A 2 -7.43 0.11 -20.26
N GLU A 3 -6.75 0.88 -21.10
CA GLU A 3 -5.82 0.34 -22.09
C GLU A 3 -4.59 -0.29 -21.40
N PRO A 4 -3.96 -1.33 -21.96
CA PRO A 4 -2.80 -1.98 -21.35
C PRO A 4 -1.66 -1.02 -20.98
N ALA A 5 -1.38 -0.03 -21.84
CA ALA A 5 -0.35 0.98 -21.60
C ALA A 5 -0.67 1.89 -20.39
N ASP A 6 -1.95 2.14 -20.10
CA ASP A 6 -2.36 2.91 -18.93
C ASP A 6 -2.20 2.11 -17.65
N LEU A 7 -2.49 0.80 -17.70
CA LEU A 7 -2.25 -0.10 -16.58
C LEU A 7 -0.76 -0.23 -16.27
N GLU A 8 0.08 -0.38 -17.28
CA GLU A 8 1.55 -0.46 -17.12
C GLU A 8 2.10 0.80 -16.47
N ARG A 9 1.69 1.98 -16.95
CA ARG A 9 2.12 3.28 -16.41
C ARG A 9 1.70 3.43 -14.95
N ARG A 10 0.42 3.23 -14.63
CA ARG A 10 -0.10 3.35 -13.26
C ARG A 10 0.55 2.35 -12.30
N THR A 11 0.78 1.12 -12.75
CA THR A 11 1.44 0.07 -11.95
C THR A 11 2.89 0.46 -11.66
N THR A 12 3.60 0.97 -12.67
CA THR A 12 4.99 1.44 -12.51
C THR A 12 5.08 2.61 -11.53
N GLU A 13 4.19 3.60 -11.64
CA GLU A 13 4.13 4.75 -10.73
C GLU A 13 3.86 4.31 -9.29
N LEU A 14 2.90 3.40 -9.07
CA LEU A 14 2.61 2.84 -7.76
C LEU A 14 3.82 2.08 -7.18
N LEU A 15 4.42 1.19 -7.97
CA LEU A 15 5.60 0.43 -7.53
C LEU A 15 6.76 1.36 -7.16
N GLN A 16 7.01 2.41 -7.96
CA GLN A 16 8.03 3.41 -7.65
C GLN A 16 7.75 4.12 -6.31
N GLN A 17 6.50 4.42 -5.98
CA GLN A 17 6.15 4.97 -4.66
C GLN A 17 6.40 3.94 -3.55
N LEU A 18 5.94 2.70 -3.74
CA LEU A 18 6.02 1.64 -2.74
C LEU A 18 7.47 1.30 -2.35
N ILE A 19 8.39 1.21 -3.31
CA ILE A 19 9.79 0.87 -3.04
C ILE A 19 10.57 1.99 -2.32
N ARG A 20 10.01 3.19 -2.21
CA ARG A 20 10.64 4.31 -1.48
C ARG A 20 10.28 4.35 -0.01
N PHE A 21 9.27 3.59 0.43
CA PHE A 21 9.00 3.42 1.85
C PHE A 21 10.06 2.51 2.47
N ASP A 22 10.47 2.84 3.69
CA ASP A 22 11.43 2.06 4.46
C ASP A 22 10.79 0.81 5.08
N THR A 23 10.44 -0.15 4.23
CA THR A 23 9.78 -1.40 4.66
C THR A 23 10.77 -2.57 4.75
N VAL A 24 12.05 -2.27 4.92
CA VAL A 24 13.11 -3.29 5.05
C VAL A 24 12.89 -4.09 6.34
N ASN A 25 12.77 -5.40 6.20
CA ASN A 25 12.72 -6.34 7.32
C ASN A 25 14.16 -6.62 7.81
N PRO A 26 14.62 -6.44 9.08
CA PRO A 26 13.92 -6.10 10.35
C PRO A 26 14.47 -4.85 11.14
N PRO A 27 13.68 -4.17 12.02
CA PRO A 27 12.36 -4.56 12.50
C PRO A 27 11.17 -4.07 11.64
N GLY A 28 11.43 -3.24 10.62
CA GLY A 28 10.42 -2.70 9.67
C GLY A 28 9.77 -1.37 10.11
N ASN A 29 9.32 -0.58 9.13
CA ASN A 29 8.45 0.61 9.26
C ASN A 29 7.25 0.53 8.27
N GLU A 30 6.57 -0.62 8.24
CA GLU A 30 5.56 -0.95 7.22
C GLU A 30 4.31 -0.06 7.25
N GLN A 31 3.99 0.53 8.40
CA GLN A 31 2.75 1.29 8.61
C GLN A 31 2.55 2.41 7.58
N ALA A 32 3.59 3.19 7.25
CA ALA A 32 3.47 4.29 6.29
C ALA A 32 3.08 3.82 4.88
N ALA A 33 3.62 2.68 4.43
CA ALA A 33 3.26 2.08 3.15
C ALA A 33 1.81 1.53 3.18
N GLN A 34 1.40 0.99 4.32
CA GLN A 34 0.04 0.44 4.50
C GLN A 34 -1.02 1.55 4.56
N GLU A 35 -0.74 2.69 5.20
CA GLU A 35 -1.63 3.85 5.21
C GLU A 35 -1.81 4.43 3.79
N HIS A 36 -0.74 4.49 2.99
CA HIS A 36 -0.82 4.89 1.59
C HIS A 36 -1.71 3.94 0.78
N LEU A 37 -1.49 2.63 0.92
CA LEU A 37 -2.29 1.61 0.24
C LEU A 37 -3.76 1.62 0.69
N LYS A 38 -4.02 1.85 1.98
CA LYS A 38 -5.38 1.99 2.52
C LYS A 38 -6.14 3.11 1.79
N GLY A 39 -5.53 4.29 1.64
CA GLY A 39 -6.16 5.40 0.93
C GLY A 39 -6.49 5.09 -0.54
N LEU A 40 -5.61 4.33 -1.23
CA LEU A 40 -5.86 3.89 -2.60
C LEU A 40 -7.01 2.88 -2.69
N LEU A 41 -7.10 1.95 -1.74
CA LEU A 41 -8.15 0.93 -1.69
C LEU A 41 -9.50 1.54 -1.31
N GLU A 42 -9.54 2.42 -0.32
CA GLU A 42 -10.75 3.17 0.05
C GLU A 42 -11.24 4.05 -1.11
N GLY A 43 -10.32 4.72 -1.82
CA GLY A 43 -10.65 5.48 -3.03
C GLY A 43 -11.18 4.62 -4.19
N ALA A 44 -10.89 3.31 -4.17
CA ALA A 44 -11.43 2.33 -5.11
C ALA A 44 -12.74 1.68 -4.63
N GLY A 45 -13.22 2.03 -3.42
CA GLY A 45 -14.49 1.56 -2.85
C GLY A 45 -14.39 0.33 -1.94
N PHE A 46 -13.19 -0.04 -1.50
CA PHE A 46 -13.00 -1.11 -0.50
C PHE A 46 -13.21 -0.58 0.92
N GLU A 47 -13.76 -1.41 1.81
CA GLU A 47 -13.72 -1.17 3.25
C GLU A 47 -12.37 -1.67 3.79
N CYS A 48 -11.61 -0.82 4.46
CA CYS A 48 -10.24 -1.14 4.86
C CYS A 48 -9.99 -1.00 6.36
N GLU A 49 -9.26 -1.96 6.94
CA GLU A 49 -8.85 -1.96 8.35
C GLU A 49 -7.33 -2.12 8.50
N LEU A 50 -6.74 -1.45 9.49
CA LEU A 50 -5.37 -1.67 9.94
C LEU A 50 -5.39 -2.39 11.30
N LEU A 51 -4.97 -3.65 11.32
CA LEU A 51 -5.01 -4.50 12.49
C LEU A 51 -3.60 -4.78 13.00
N SER A 52 -3.28 -4.30 14.20
CA SER A 52 -1.93 -4.40 14.77
C SER A 52 -1.87 -5.38 15.94
N ALA A 53 -0.97 -6.37 15.83
CA ALA A 53 -0.58 -7.23 16.95
C ALA A 53 0.66 -6.71 17.70
N VAL A 54 1.49 -5.91 17.01
CA VAL A 54 2.68 -5.23 17.53
C VAL A 54 2.64 -3.79 17.05
N GLU A 55 2.81 -2.84 17.96
CA GLU A 55 2.81 -1.41 17.67
C GLU A 55 3.78 -1.10 16.51
N GLY A 56 3.33 -0.28 15.55
CA GLY A 56 4.09 0.07 14.35
C GLY A 56 4.09 -0.98 13.23
N ARG A 57 3.50 -2.16 13.44
CA ARG A 57 3.46 -3.25 12.45
C ARG A 57 2.03 -3.77 12.20
N PRO A 58 1.11 -2.93 11.67
CA PRO A 58 -0.24 -3.39 11.36
C PRO A 58 -0.24 -4.37 10.18
N ASN A 59 -1.36 -5.07 10.00
CA ASN A 59 -1.75 -5.70 8.75
C ASN A 59 -2.85 -4.85 8.12
N LEU A 60 -2.79 -4.66 6.80
CA LEU A 60 -3.87 -4.03 6.04
C LEU A 60 -4.82 -5.11 5.51
N VAL A 61 -6.10 -4.97 5.80
CA VAL A 61 -7.20 -5.83 5.32
C VAL A 61 -8.16 -4.95 4.50
N ALA A 62 -8.57 -5.42 3.31
CA ALA A 62 -9.46 -4.73 2.38
C ALA A 62 -10.37 -5.71 1.62
#